data_AF-A0A0P4VWM6-F1
#
_entry.id   AF-A0A0P4VWM6-F1
#
_cell.length_a   1.000
_cell.length_b   1.000
_cell.length_c   1.000
_cell.angle_alpha   90.00
_cell.angle_beta   90.00
_cell.angle_gamma   90.00
#
_symmetry.space_group_name_H-M   'P 1'
#
loop_
_entity.id
_entity.type
_entity.pdbx_description
1 polymer ?
#
loop_
_entity_poly.entity_id
_entity_poly.type
_entity_poly.pdbx_seq_one_letter_code
_entity_poly.pdbx_strand_id
1 'polypeptide(L)'
;MYGASFLRRVPELLAVEGQDPVDLRFFPRGYLFLATPEGLKQMEENYKQQTSLGAEVAWLWPDQLRKVYPWLTFQDNIVAGVLGTKNEGWFDPWSLLLGMRRKAESLGALYLPAKLTGLQYRQQEAHQATAISTRSLTTAQMRLKSGEEREISFSTLVVAAGGWSGEVGRLAGLGTGEGVLATPIPVEPRKRFIYCAHAPDGPWEGCPVFNDYTGMYFRPDSTRPQYFFCGRSPLEEEEPDPTDLSVDYSFFDTHIWPQMVERCPEFGNLKVKSAWAGYYDYNTLDQNLILGFHPVYTNMCIATGLSGHGIQQSPAVGRAVMECVVDGRSHSINLDRFSFDRILNRQPLKEKMVM
;
A
#
# COMPACT_ATOMS: atom_id res chain seq x y z
N MET A 1 16.40 1.24 -7.76
CA MET A 1 14.99 1.06 -7.35
C MET A 1 14.14 0.49 -8.49
N TYR A 2 13.59 -0.72 -8.34
CA TYR A 2 12.83 -1.41 -9.40
C TYR A 2 11.47 -0.74 -9.70
N GLY A 3 10.66 -0.44 -8.68
CA GLY A 3 9.31 0.13 -8.86
C GLY A 3 9.30 1.43 -9.66
N ALA A 4 10.16 2.39 -9.32
CA ALA A 4 10.27 3.63 -10.10
C ALA A 4 10.74 3.41 -11.54
N SER A 5 11.66 2.46 -11.77
CA SER A 5 12.09 2.09 -13.13
C SER A 5 10.94 1.46 -13.93
N PHE A 6 10.10 0.66 -13.29
CA PHE A 6 8.91 0.08 -13.91
C PHE A 6 7.91 1.18 -14.28
N LEU A 7 7.57 2.07 -13.35
CA LEU A 7 6.60 3.15 -13.58
C LEU A 7 7.00 4.07 -14.74
N ARG A 8 8.29 4.39 -14.88
CA ARG A 8 8.80 5.18 -16.02
C ARG A 8 8.65 4.48 -17.37
N ARG A 9 8.68 3.15 -17.36
CA ARG A 9 8.57 2.32 -18.56
C ARG A 9 7.17 1.77 -18.78
N VAL A 10 6.18 2.17 -17.99
CA VAL A 10 4.80 1.70 -18.15
C VAL A 10 4.25 1.87 -19.58
N PRO A 11 4.50 2.99 -20.30
CA PRO A 11 4.05 3.11 -21.70
C PRO A 11 4.59 2.01 -22.63
N GLU A 12 5.79 1.50 -22.35
CA GLU A 12 6.46 0.43 -23.10
C GLU A 12 6.03 -0.96 -22.58
N LEU A 13 6.16 -1.19 -21.28
CA LEU A 13 5.94 -2.49 -20.64
C LEU A 13 4.46 -2.92 -20.67
N LEU A 14 3.54 -1.97 -20.60
CA LEU A 14 2.09 -2.21 -20.62
C LEU A 14 1.46 -1.89 -21.99
N ALA A 15 2.28 -1.76 -23.04
CA ALA A 15 1.80 -1.58 -24.40
C ALA A 15 0.99 -2.79 -24.87
N VAL A 16 -0.13 -2.53 -25.53
CA VAL A 16 -0.99 -3.51 -26.20
C VAL A 16 -1.24 -3.00 -27.60
N GLU A 17 -1.11 -3.88 -28.59
CA GLU A 17 -1.28 -3.51 -30.00
C GLU A 17 -2.69 -2.94 -30.26
N GLY A 18 -2.75 -1.85 -31.03
CA GLY A 18 -4.01 -1.15 -31.34
C GLY A 18 -4.63 -0.38 -30.17
N GLN A 19 -3.89 -0.16 -29.08
CA GLN A 19 -4.35 0.59 -27.92
C GLN A 19 -3.40 1.75 -27.59
N ASP A 20 -3.96 2.83 -27.05
CA ASP A 20 -3.15 3.96 -26.61
C ASP A 20 -2.20 3.55 -25.47
N PRO A 21 -0.96 4.09 -25.45
CA PRO A 21 -0.03 3.90 -24.34
C PRO A 21 -0.64 4.32 -23.01
N VAL A 22 -0.28 3.62 -21.94
CA VAL A 22 -0.73 3.97 -20.59
C VAL A 22 -0.01 5.23 -20.13
N ASP A 23 -0.76 6.33 -19.96
CA ASP A 23 -0.26 7.56 -19.34
C ASP A 23 -0.59 7.55 -17.84
N LEU A 24 0.44 7.45 -17.01
CA LEU A 24 0.30 7.49 -15.57
C LEU A 24 0.10 8.89 -15.00
N ARG A 25 0.32 9.94 -15.80
CA ARG A 25 0.33 11.34 -15.32
C ARG A 25 1.22 11.48 -14.08
N PHE A 26 2.49 11.06 -14.21
CA PHE A 26 3.43 11.07 -13.09
C PHE A 26 3.95 12.47 -12.80
N PHE A 27 3.91 12.87 -11.53
CA PHE A 27 4.38 14.16 -11.00
C PHE A 27 5.59 13.93 -10.10
N PRO A 28 6.82 14.16 -10.58
CA PRO A 28 8.05 13.87 -9.85
C PRO A 28 8.42 14.99 -8.86
N ARG A 29 7.53 15.31 -7.92
CA ARG A 29 7.76 16.38 -6.92
C ARG A 29 8.18 15.89 -5.55
N GLY A 30 8.51 14.61 -5.42
CA GLY A 30 9.08 14.05 -4.18
C GLY A 30 8.11 13.97 -3.00
N TYR A 31 8.58 13.38 -1.91
CA TYR A 31 7.95 13.46 -0.59
C TYR A 31 8.82 14.29 0.35
N LEU A 32 8.21 15.24 1.06
CA LEU A 32 8.82 15.98 2.15
C LEU A 32 8.28 15.47 3.48
N PHE A 33 9.18 15.00 4.34
CA PHE A 33 8.91 14.67 5.73
C PHE A 33 9.58 15.70 6.63
N LEU A 34 8.92 16.09 7.71
CA LEU A 34 9.45 17.02 8.72
C LEU A 34 9.76 16.30 10.04
N ALA A 35 10.72 16.84 10.79
CA ALA A 35 11.05 16.37 12.13
C ALA A 35 11.00 17.52 13.15
N THR A 36 10.40 17.21 14.30
CA THR A 36 10.59 17.95 15.55
C THR A 36 11.90 17.49 16.23
N PRO A 37 12.34 18.16 17.31
CA PRO A 37 13.52 17.72 18.07
C PRO A 37 13.43 16.27 18.54
N GLU A 38 12.24 15.81 18.91
CA GLU A 38 11.98 14.44 19.38
C GLU A 38 12.16 13.42 18.25
N GLY A 39 11.73 13.75 17.03
CA GLY A 39 11.82 12.89 15.85
C GLY A 39 13.18 12.92 15.14
N LEU A 40 14.05 13.88 15.45
CA LEU A 40 15.29 14.15 14.71
C LEU A 40 16.22 12.93 14.62
N LYS A 41 16.46 12.26 15.76
CA LYS A 41 17.35 11.09 15.80
C LYS A 41 16.83 9.96 14.90
N GLN A 42 15.53 9.71 14.92
CA GLN A 42 14.91 8.69 14.08
C GLN A 42 14.99 9.07 12.59
N MET A 43 14.76 10.34 12.26
CA MET A 43 14.92 10.84 10.89
C MET A 43 16.36 10.66 10.39
N GLU A 44 17.37 10.90 11.23
CA GLU A 44 18.79 10.66 10.87
C GLU A 44 19.08 9.17 10.59
N GLU A 45 18.57 8.27 11.42
CA GLU A 45 18.70 6.82 11.21
C GLU A 45 18.04 6.40 9.89
N ASN A 46 16.83 6.91 9.62
CA ASN A 46 16.10 6.63 8.38
C ASN A 46 16.83 7.19 7.16
N TYR A 47 17.33 8.42 7.23
CA TYR A 47 18.10 9.06 6.17
C TYR A 47 19.37 8.27 5.84
N LYS A 48 20.13 7.83 6.85
CA LYS A 48 21.32 6.98 6.68
C LYS A 48 20.97 5.64 6.03
N GLN A 49 19.88 5.01 6.46
CA GLN A 49 19.43 3.75 5.88
C GLN A 49 19.01 3.92 4.42
N GLN A 50 18.16 4.91 4.12
CA GLN A 50 17.69 5.21 2.77
C GLN A 50 18.84 5.49 1.81
N THR A 51 19.77 6.36 2.19
CA THR A 51 20.95 6.70 1.37
C THR A 51 21.89 5.50 1.17
N SER A 52 22.09 4.67 2.20
CA SER A 52 22.90 3.44 2.08
C SER A 52 22.32 2.42 1.10
N LEU A 53 20.99 2.44 0.90
CA LEU A 53 20.25 1.60 -0.05
C LEU A 53 20.07 2.28 -1.42
N GLY A 54 20.68 3.45 -1.62
CA GLY A 54 20.67 4.19 -2.89
C GLY A 54 19.41 5.00 -3.15
N ALA A 55 18.62 5.34 -2.13
CA ALA A 55 17.54 6.32 -2.25
C ALA A 55 18.14 7.72 -2.46
N GLU A 56 17.55 8.49 -3.37
CA GLU A 56 18.01 9.83 -3.74
C GLU A 56 17.23 10.87 -2.92
N VAL A 57 17.66 11.08 -1.66
CA VAL A 57 17.02 11.98 -0.69
C VAL A 57 17.97 13.10 -0.25
N ALA A 58 17.42 14.28 0.03
CA ALA A 58 18.14 15.45 0.52
C ALA A 58 17.71 15.80 1.95
N TRP A 59 18.69 15.94 2.84
CA TRP A 59 18.47 16.53 4.15
C TRP A 59 18.41 18.05 4.02
N LEU A 60 17.39 18.66 4.62
CA LEU A 60 17.14 20.10 4.56
C LEU A 60 17.00 20.67 5.97
N TRP A 61 17.85 21.64 6.28
CA TRP A 61 17.74 22.45 7.49
C TRP A 61 16.67 23.54 7.34
N PRO A 62 16.19 24.16 8.43
CA PRO A 62 15.13 25.16 8.38
C PRO A 62 15.40 26.31 7.41
N ASP A 63 16.65 26.81 7.33
CA ASP A 63 17.00 27.87 6.39
C ASP A 63 16.94 27.44 4.92
N GLN A 64 17.18 26.15 4.63
CA GLN A 64 17.02 25.59 3.30
C GLN A 64 15.54 25.35 2.99
N LEU A 65 14.79 24.82 3.95
CA LEU A 65 13.35 24.63 3.82
C LEU A 65 12.63 25.95 3.52
N ARG A 66 12.96 27.05 4.23
CA ARG A 66 12.39 28.38 3.94
C ARG A 66 12.68 28.89 2.54
N LYS A 67 13.84 28.55 1.97
CA LYS A 67 14.21 28.95 0.61
C LYS A 67 13.45 28.14 -0.44
N VAL A 68 13.29 26.84 -0.20
CA VAL A 68 12.62 25.93 -1.16
C VAL A 68 11.09 26.03 -1.04
N TYR A 69 10.58 26.20 0.17
CA TYR A 69 9.16 26.26 0.50
C TYR A 69 8.85 27.48 1.38
N PRO A 70 8.78 28.70 0.78
CA PRO A 70 8.53 29.94 1.54
C PRO A 70 7.18 29.97 2.26
N TRP A 71 6.21 29.18 1.80
CA TRP A 71 4.89 29.01 2.41
C TRP A 71 4.91 28.17 3.70
N LEU A 72 5.99 27.41 3.94
CA LEU A 72 6.07 26.51 5.09
C LEU A 72 6.31 27.28 6.38
N THR A 73 5.47 27.02 7.37
CA THR A 73 5.54 27.59 8.71
C THR A 73 6.20 26.62 9.69
N PHE A 74 6.95 27.16 10.66
CA PHE A 74 7.83 26.41 11.58
C PHE A 74 7.41 26.54 13.06
N GLN A 75 6.11 26.73 13.35
CA GLN A 75 5.60 27.07 14.69
C GLN A 75 5.96 26.04 15.78
N ASP A 76 6.19 24.76 15.43
CA ASP A 76 6.46 23.66 16.38
C ASP A 76 7.94 23.23 16.47
N ASN A 77 8.86 24.18 16.30
CA ASN A 77 10.30 23.88 16.30
C ASN A 77 10.67 22.79 15.29
N ILE A 78 10.16 22.84 14.06
CA ILE A 78 10.65 21.99 12.98
C ILE A 78 12.17 22.20 12.83
N VAL A 79 12.95 21.16 13.10
CA VAL A 79 14.42 21.22 13.13
C VAL A 79 15.08 20.66 11.88
N ALA A 80 14.36 19.84 11.11
CA ALA A 80 14.86 19.27 9.87
C ALA A 80 13.72 18.79 8.97
N GLY A 81 14.04 18.57 7.69
CA GLY A 81 13.20 17.81 6.77
C GLY A 81 14.03 16.95 5.84
N VAL A 82 13.42 15.88 5.34
CA VAL A 82 14.01 15.01 4.30
C VAL A 82 13.10 15.04 3.08
N LEU A 83 13.67 15.43 1.93
CA LEU A 83 12.99 15.52 0.66
C LEU A 83 13.48 14.44 -0.30
N GLY A 84 12.55 13.67 -0.88
CA GLY A 84 12.84 12.85 -2.05
C GLY A 84 13.17 13.69 -3.28
N THR A 85 14.40 13.59 -3.77
CA THR A 85 14.85 14.39 -4.92
C THR A 85 14.62 13.69 -6.26
N LYS A 86 14.42 12.37 -6.26
CA LYS A 86 14.21 11.58 -7.47
C LYS A 86 13.52 10.27 -7.17
N ASN A 87 12.79 9.76 -8.17
CA ASN A 87 12.04 8.50 -8.11
C ASN A 87 10.84 8.52 -7.14
N GLU A 88 10.46 9.70 -6.66
CA GLU A 88 9.35 9.93 -5.74
C GLU A 88 8.38 10.97 -6.31
N GLY A 89 7.14 10.92 -5.84
CA GLY A 89 6.04 11.74 -6.33
C GLY A 89 4.75 10.94 -6.36
N TRP A 90 3.81 11.34 -7.20
CA TRP A 90 2.53 10.65 -7.34
C TRP A 90 2.16 10.46 -8.81
N PHE A 91 1.27 9.53 -9.06
CA PHE A 91 0.71 9.22 -10.37
C PHE A 91 -0.75 8.81 -10.20
N ASP A 92 -1.46 8.64 -11.31
CA ASP A 92 -2.81 8.10 -11.31
C ASP A 92 -2.81 6.57 -11.11
N PRO A 93 -3.21 6.06 -9.93
CA PRO A 93 -3.21 4.63 -9.65
C PRO A 93 -4.26 3.88 -10.48
N TRP A 94 -5.33 4.56 -10.93
CA TRP A 94 -6.37 3.94 -11.74
C TRP A 94 -5.84 3.58 -13.13
N SER A 95 -5.11 4.51 -13.75
CA SER A 95 -4.42 4.27 -15.02
C SER A 95 -3.41 3.12 -14.92
N LEU A 96 -2.67 3.00 -13.81
CA LEU A 96 -1.77 1.86 -13.58
C LEU A 96 -2.53 0.53 -13.52
N LEU A 97 -3.59 0.46 -12.70
CA LEU A 97 -4.40 -0.74 -12.52
C LEU A 97 -5.02 -1.21 -13.84
N LEU A 98 -5.67 -0.30 -14.57
CA LEU A 98 -6.29 -0.61 -15.86
C LEU A 98 -5.23 -1.02 -16.90
N GLY A 99 -4.08 -0.35 -16.92
CA GLY A 99 -2.96 -0.70 -17.78
C GLY A 99 -2.44 -2.11 -17.52
N MET A 100 -2.23 -2.47 -16.25
CA MET A 100 -1.76 -3.80 -15.85
C MET A 100 -2.79 -4.87 -16.23
N ARG A 101 -4.07 -4.62 -15.94
CA ARG A 101 -5.16 -5.55 -16.30
C ARG A 101 -5.23 -5.77 -17.81
N ARG A 102 -5.28 -4.68 -18.59
CA ARG A 102 -5.34 -4.75 -20.06
C ARG A 102 -4.15 -5.52 -20.62
N LYS A 103 -2.95 -5.27 -20.09
CA LYS A 103 -1.75 -6.01 -20.49
C LYS A 103 -1.85 -7.50 -20.15
N ALA A 104 -2.29 -7.84 -18.95
CA ALA A 104 -2.47 -9.24 -18.54
C ALA A 104 -3.50 -9.97 -19.43
N GLU A 105 -4.64 -9.34 -19.71
CA GLU A 105 -5.67 -9.89 -20.61
C GLU A 105 -5.11 -10.09 -22.03
N SER A 106 -4.31 -9.16 -22.56
CA SER A 106 -3.65 -9.31 -23.88
C SER A 106 -2.64 -10.46 -23.94
N LEU A 107 -2.13 -10.90 -22.79
CA LEU A 107 -1.21 -12.03 -22.65
C LEU A 107 -1.93 -13.35 -22.32
N GLY A 108 -3.27 -13.35 -22.34
CA GLY A 108 -4.09 -14.55 -22.13
C GLY A 108 -4.60 -14.76 -20.71
N ALA A 109 -4.40 -13.80 -19.79
CA ALA A 109 -5.03 -13.88 -18.47
C ALA A 109 -6.55 -13.73 -18.58
N LEU A 110 -7.29 -14.58 -17.87
CA LEU A 110 -8.75 -14.52 -17.82
C LEU A 110 -9.21 -13.83 -16.53
N TYR A 111 -10.06 -12.81 -16.67
CA TYR A 111 -10.67 -12.13 -15.53
C TYR A 111 -12.10 -12.60 -15.32
N LEU A 112 -12.36 -13.22 -14.17
CA LEU A 112 -13.69 -13.70 -13.79
C LEU A 112 -14.27 -12.84 -12.65
N PRO A 113 -15.33 -12.05 -12.88
CA PRO A 113 -15.98 -11.27 -11.83
C PRO A 113 -16.85 -12.18 -10.94
N ALA A 114 -16.22 -12.85 -9.98
CA ALA A 114 -16.86 -13.78 -9.05
C ALA A 114 -16.35 -13.59 -7.61
N LYS A 115 -17.19 -13.91 -6.62
CA LYS A 115 -16.81 -13.97 -5.20
C LYS A 115 -16.35 -15.39 -4.87
N LEU A 116 -15.16 -15.56 -4.30
CA LEU A 116 -14.74 -16.84 -3.73
C LEU A 116 -15.61 -17.18 -2.51
N THR A 117 -16.19 -18.38 -2.49
CA THR A 117 -17.12 -18.86 -1.46
C THR A 117 -16.62 -20.11 -0.73
N GLY A 118 -15.67 -20.84 -1.31
CA GLY A 118 -15.12 -22.04 -0.69
C GLY A 118 -13.81 -22.50 -1.34
N LEU A 119 -13.04 -23.28 -0.59
CA LEU A 119 -11.80 -23.90 -1.05
C LEU A 119 -11.77 -25.36 -0.63
N GLN A 120 -11.39 -26.24 -1.56
CA GLN A 120 -11.17 -27.67 -1.30
C GLN A 120 -9.68 -27.97 -1.32
N TYR A 121 -9.27 -28.98 -0.54
CA TYR A 121 -7.90 -29.43 -0.48
C TYR A 121 -7.80 -30.95 -0.50
N ARG A 122 -6.63 -31.44 -0.90
CA ARG A 122 -6.20 -32.82 -0.72
C ARG A 122 -5.11 -32.87 0.34
N GLN A 123 -5.23 -33.82 1.27
CA GLN A 123 -4.16 -34.10 2.22
C GLN A 123 -3.01 -34.80 1.50
N GLN A 124 -1.78 -34.35 1.75
CA GLN A 124 -0.59 -35.04 1.29
C GLN A 124 -0.04 -35.88 2.46
N GLU A 125 0.51 -37.05 2.14
CA GLU A 125 1.20 -37.86 3.16
C GLU A 125 2.37 -37.06 3.75
N ALA A 126 2.56 -37.18 5.06
CA ALA A 126 3.65 -36.50 5.74
C ALA A 126 5.00 -36.98 5.17
N HIS A 127 5.78 -36.07 4.59
CA HIS A 127 7.16 -36.38 4.26
C HIS A 127 7.95 -36.61 5.56
N GLN A 128 8.66 -37.73 5.67
CA GLN A 128 9.44 -38.13 6.85
C GLN A 128 10.46 -37.08 7.33
N ALA A 129 10.77 -36.08 6.51
CA ALA A 129 11.70 -34.99 6.82
C ALA A 129 11.06 -33.78 7.52
N THR A 130 9.73 -33.61 7.49
CA THR A 130 9.03 -32.49 8.15
C THR A 130 7.91 -33.03 9.02
N ALA A 131 7.91 -32.70 10.31
CA ALA A 131 6.87 -33.10 11.27
C ALA A 131 5.48 -32.45 11.02
N ILE A 132 5.30 -31.80 9.86
CA ILE A 132 4.10 -31.05 9.48
C ILE A 132 3.44 -31.81 8.33
N SER A 133 2.17 -32.16 8.49
CA SER A 133 1.33 -32.68 7.40
C SER A 133 0.98 -31.55 6.44
N THR A 134 1.35 -31.71 5.17
CA THR A 134 1.08 -30.71 4.12
C THR A 134 -0.27 -30.95 3.46
N ARG A 135 -0.79 -29.90 2.83
CA ARG A 135 -2.05 -29.93 2.08
C ARG A 135 -1.82 -29.21 0.75
N SER A 136 -2.56 -29.63 -0.27
CA SER A 136 -2.64 -28.90 -1.54
C SER A 136 -4.08 -28.46 -1.76
N LEU A 137 -4.30 -27.16 -1.96
CA LEU A 137 -5.59 -26.66 -2.42
C LEU A 137 -5.82 -27.10 -3.86
N THR A 138 -7.02 -27.51 -4.22
CA THR A 138 -7.30 -28.11 -5.54
C THR A 138 -8.42 -27.41 -6.31
N THR A 139 -9.40 -26.87 -5.59
CA THR A 139 -10.64 -26.36 -6.17
C THR A 139 -11.07 -25.09 -5.46
N ALA A 140 -11.48 -24.08 -6.24
CA ALA A 140 -12.12 -22.87 -5.74
C ALA A 140 -13.59 -22.88 -6.13
N GLN A 141 -14.45 -22.71 -5.14
CA GLN A 141 -15.88 -22.48 -5.31
C GLN A 141 -16.13 -20.97 -5.37
N MET A 142 -16.90 -20.53 -6.34
CA MET A 142 -17.12 -19.11 -6.59
C MET A 142 -18.55 -18.81 -7.00
N ARG A 143 -19.07 -17.69 -6.52
CA ARG A 143 -20.38 -17.16 -6.90
C ARG A 143 -20.24 -16.04 -7.91
N LEU A 144 -20.84 -16.21 -9.09
CA LEU A 144 -20.93 -15.17 -10.11
C LEU A 144 -21.90 -14.05 -9.67
N LYS A 145 -21.83 -12.89 -10.34
CA LYS A 145 -22.81 -11.80 -10.12
C LYS A 145 -24.26 -12.21 -10.38
N SER A 146 -24.49 -13.20 -11.24
CA SER A 146 -25.82 -13.78 -11.50
C SER A 146 -26.38 -14.60 -10.33
N GLY A 147 -25.55 -14.91 -9.32
CA GLY A 147 -25.87 -15.84 -8.24
C GLY A 147 -25.53 -17.30 -8.54
N GLU A 148 -25.11 -17.61 -9.77
CA GLU A 148 -24.66 -18.94 -10.16
C GLU A 148 -23.37 -19.32 -9.42
N GLU A 149 -23.34 -20.53 -8.84
CA GLU A 149 -22.13 -21.12 -8.25
C GLU A 149 -21.34 -21.87 -9.32
N ARG A 150 -20.02 -21.69 -9.31
CA ARG A 150 -19.08 -22.39 -10.20
C ARG A 150 -17.88 -22.90 -9.43
N GLU A 151 -17.26 -23.92 -9.98
CA GLU A 151 -16.00 -24.45 -9.49
C GLU A 151 -14.91 -24.30 -10.55
N ILE A 152 -13.69 -23.99 -10.10
CA ILE A 152 -12.49 -24.07 -10.92
C ILE A 152 -11.44 -24.91 -10.21
N SER A 153 -10.80 -25.80 -10.94
CA SER A 153 -9.61 -26.49 -10.47
C SER A 153 -8.36 -25.64 -10.75
N PHE A 154 -7.39 -25.69 -9.85
CA PHE A 154 -6.14 -24.94 -9.99
C PHE A 154 -4.97 -25.70 -9.38
N SER A 155 -3.76 -25.37 -9.83
CA SER A 155 -2.51 -25.90 -9.27
C SER A 155 -1.91 -25.00 -8.20
N THR A 156 -2.08 -23.69 -8.33
CA THR A 156 -1.54 -22.68 -7.40
C THR A 156 -2.59 -21.62 -7.11
N LEU A 157 -2.72 -21.22 -5.84
CA LEU A 157 -3.53 -20.09 -5.41
C LEU A 157 -2.62 -18.94 -4.98
N VAL A 158 -2.88 -17.74 -5.48
CA VAL A 158 -2.27 -16.50 -4.98
C VAL A 158 -3.31 -15.68 -4.22
N VAL A 159 -3.10 -15.44 -2.94
CA VAL A 159 -3.97 -14.59 -2.11
C VAL A 159 -3.48 -13.14 -2.19
N ALA A 160 -4.12 -12.37 -3.06
CA ALA A 160 -3.92 -10.92 -3.23
C ALA A 160 -5.25 -10.15 -3.01
N ALA A 161 -6.00 -10.53 -1.98
CA ALA A 161 -7.38 -10.08 -1.74
C ALA A 161 -7.48 -8.82 -0.85
N GLY A 162 -6.39 -8.06 -0.69
CA GLY A 162 -6.36 -6.86 0.16
C GLY A 162 -6.94 -7.12 1.55
N GLY A 163 -7.80 -6.22 2.03
CA GLY A 163 -8.47 -6.34 3.34
C GLY A 163 -9.31 -7.61 3.53
N TRP A 164 -9.68 -8.32 2.46
CA TRP A 164 -10.42 -9.58 2.53
C TRP A 164 -9.51 -10.81 2.58
N SER A 165 -8.19 -10.65 2.67
CA SER A 165 -7.25 -11.79 2.69
C SER A 165 -7.43 -12.68 3.92
N GLY A 166 -7.84 -12.10 5.07
CA GLY A 166 -8.26 -12.88 6.24
C GLY A 166 -9.49 -13.76 5.98
N GLU A 167 -10.48 -13.29 5.22
CA GLU A 167 -11.67 -14.08 4.81
C GLU A 167 -11.26 -15.23 3.90
N VAL A 168 -10.40 -14.97 2.91
CA VAL A 168 -9.87 -16.01 2.01
C VAL A 168 -9.08 -17.07 2.79
N GLY A 169 -8.22 -16.66 3.73
CA GLY A 169 -7.49 -17.59 4.59
C GLY A 169 -8.43 -18.47 5.42
N ARG A 170 -9.51 -17.90 5.94
CA ARG A 170 -10.54 -18.62 6.72
C ARG A 170 -11.26 -19.68 5.89
N LEU A 171 -11.50 -19.43 4.59
CA LEU A 171 -12.06 -20.45 3.68
C LEU A 171 -11.13 -21.66 3.51
N ALA A 172 -9.81 -21.47 3.68
CA ALA A 172 -8.81 -22.54 3.74
C ALA A 172 -8.60 -23.10 5.16
N GLY A 173 -9.36 -22.66 6.16
CA GLY A 173 -9.23 -23.08 7.56
C GLY A 173 -8.13 -22.38 8.37
N LEU A 174 -7.52 -21.31 7.84
CA LEU A 174 -6.57 -20.49 8.61
C LEU A 174 -7.32 -19.67 9.67
N GLY A 175 -6.86 -19.74 10.92
CA GLY A 175 -7.50 -19.13 12.10
C GLY A 175 -8.61 -19.99 12.73
N THR A 176 -8.99 -21.11 12.11
CA THR A 176 -10.06 -22.00 12.61
C THR A 176 -9.65 -23.47 12.71
N GLY A 177 -8.52 -23.85 12.11
CA GLY A 177 -7.96 -25.19 12.22
C GLY A 177 -7.04 -25.37 13.44
N GLU A 178 -6.34 -26.50 13.47
CA GLU A 178 -5.38 -26.86 14.53
C GLU A 178 -3.92 -26.62 14.09
N GLY A 179 -3.01 -26.54 15.07
CA GLY A 179 -1.57 -26.37 14.83
C GLY A 179 -1.28 -25.08 14.07
N VAL A 180 -0.52 -25.18 12.97
CA VAL A 180 -0.19 -24.04 12.10
C VAL A 180 -1.46 -23.35 11.56
N LEU A 181 -2.51 -24.12 11.27
CA LEU A 181 -3.77 -23.60 10.73
C LEU A 181 -4.59 -22.82 11.76
N ALA A 182 -4.25 -22.86 13.04
CA ALA A 182 -4.86 -22.00 14.05
C ALA A 182 -4.45 -20.52 13.89
N THR A 183 -3.40 -20.24 13.11
CA THR A 183 -2.94 -18.86 12.87
C THR A 183 -3.65 -18.27 11.63
N PRO A 184 -4.39 -17.15 11.77
CA PRO A 184 -5.05 -16.51 10.64
C PRO A 184 -4.03 -15.74 9.76
N ILE A 185 -4.48 -15.32 8.57
CA ILE A 185 -3.84 -14.20 7.88
C ILE A 185 -4.31 -12.93 8.61
N PRO A 186 -3.43 -12.17 9.30
CA PRO A 186 -3.82 -11.05 10.18
C PRO A 186 -4.05 -9.77 9.37
N VAL A 187 -4.81 -9.84 8.29
CA VAL A 187 -5.10 -8.70 7.41
C VAL A 187 -6.59 -8.43 7.38
N GLU A 188 -6.96 -7.20 7.67
CA GLU A 188 -8.34 -6.71 7.75
C GLU A 188 -8.51 -5.39 6.96
N PRO A 189 -9.74 -5.05 6.53
CA PRO A 189 -9.98 -3.76 5.92
C PRO A 189 -9.99 -2.67 6.99
N ARG A 190 -9.22 -1.60 6.78
CA ARG A 190 -9.35 -0.38 7.58
C ARG A 190 -9.72 0.82 6.75
N LYS A 191 -10.74 1.53 7.20
CA LYS A 191 -11.34 2.64 6.46
C LYS A 191 -10.48 3.90 6.59
N ARG A 192 -10.17 4.53 5.47
CA ARG A 192 -9.38 5.75 5.37
C ARG A 192 -10.14 6.78 4.53
N PHE A 193 -10.00 8.04 4.90
CA PHE A 193 -10.65 9.16 4.22
C PHE A 193 -9.65 9.92 3.36
N ILE A 194 -10.08 10.30 2.16
CA ILE A 194 -9.37 11.27 1.33
C ILE A 194 -10.28 12.45 1.04
N TYR A 195 -9.78 13.65 1.28
CA TYR A 195 -10.48 14.90 0.98
C TYR A 195 -9.81 15.60 -0.19
N CYS A 196 -10.62 16.09 -1.10
CA CYS A 196 -10.21 16.94 -2.20
C CYS A 196 -10.63 18.37 -1.89
N ALA A 197 -9.67 19.21 -1.52
CA ALA A 197 -9.89 20.61 -1.18
C ALA A 197 -9.44 21.53 -2.32
N HIS A 198 -10.22 22.57 -2.58
CA HIS A 198 -9.81 23.71 -3.40
C HIS A 198 -9.27 24.79 -2.48
N ALA A 199 -8.01 25.19 -2.68
CA ALA A 199 -7.31 26.20 -1.91
C ALA A 199 -6.72 27.24 -2.87
N PRO A 200 -7.45 28.33 -3.18
CA PRO A 200 -7.02 29.34 -4.15
C PRO A 200 -5.65 29.95 -3.86
N ASP A 201 -5.37 30.20 -2.58
CA ASP A 201 -4.11 30.81 -2.15
C ASP A 201 -3.05 29.77 -1.78
N GLY A 202 -3.43 28.47 -1.75
CA GLY A 202 -2.56 27.39 -1.33
C GLY A 202 -1.35 27.19 -2.26
N PRO A 203 -0.25 26.63 -1.75
CA PRO A 203 1.00 26.49 -2.48
C PRO A 203 0.90 25.36 -3.51
N TRP A 204 0.35 25.62 -4.68
CA TRP A 204 0.16 24.57 -5.69
C TRP A 204 1.42 24.36 -6.53
N GLU A 205 2.10 25.44 -6.91
CA GLU A 205 3.34 25.38 -7.68
C GLU A 205 4.51 24.93 -6.79
N GLY A 206 5.30 23.96 -7.27
CA GLY A 206 6.48 23.46 -6.56
C GLY A 206 6.20 22.65 -5.29
N CYS A 207 4.95 22.52 -4.83
CA CYS A 207 4.63 21.76 -3.63
C CYS A 207 4.83 20.23 -3.84
N PRO A 208 5.52 19.56 -2.90
CA PRO A 208 5.75 18.12 -2.93
C PRO A 208 4.52 17.36 -2.43
N VAL A 209 4.62 16.04 -2.28
CA VAL A 209 3.79 15.39 -1.26
C VAL A 209 4.34 15.79 0.09
N PHE A 210 3.54 16.48 0.88
CA PHE A 210 3.91 16.95 2.20
C PHE A 210 3.34 16.00 3.26
N ASN A 211 4.20 15.45 4.11
CA ASN A 211 3.81 14.67 5.27
C ASN A 211 4.32 15.34 6.54
N ASP A 212 3.40 15.71 7.42
CA ASP A 212 3.70 16.23 8.74
C ASP A 212 3.96 15.09 9.73
N TYR A 213 4.71 15.36 10.80
CA TYR A 213 5.02 14.37 11.84
C TYR A 213 3.78 13.87 12.60
N THR A 214 2.64 14.56 12.45
CA THR A 214 1.35 14.17 13.02
C THR A 214 0.59 13.11 12.19
N GLY A 215 1.13 12.72 11.03
CA GLY A 215 0.49 11.81 10.08
C GLY A 215 -0.51 12.50 9.13
N MET A 216 -0.73 13.81 9.27
CA MET A 216 -1.42 14.61 8.25
C MET A 216 -0.54 14.73 7.02
N TYR A 217 -1.17 14.60 5.86
CA TYR A 217 -0.52 14.85 4.58
C TYR A 217 -1.39 15.65 3.64
N PHE A 218 -0.73 16.32 2.71
CA PHE A 218 -1.38 16.86 1.52
C PHE A 218 -0.46 16.80 0.30
N ARG A 219 -1.07 16.80 -0.88
CA ARG A 219 -0.37 16.98 -2.15
C ARG A 219 -1.24 17.73 -3.15
N PRO A 220 -0.64 18.40 -4.14
CA PRO A 220 -1.39 18.92 -5.28
C PRO A 220 -2.13 17.84 -6.06
N ASP A 221 -3.28 18.22 -6.62
CA ASP A 221 -3.94 17.47 -7.68
C ASP A 221 -3.13 17.60 -8.99
N SER A 222 -2.98 16.47 -9.68
CA SER A 222 -2.27 16.33 -10.95
C SER A 222 -2.90 17.10 -12.12
N THR A 223 -4.20 17.38 -12.04
CA THR A 223 -5.02 17.81 -13.17
C THR A 223 -5.71 19.14 -12.94
N ARG A 224 -5.86 19.55 -11.69
CA ARG A 224 -6.59 20.75 -11.30
C ARG A 224 -5.66 21.69 -10.51
N PRO A 225 -5.27 22.85 -11.07
CA PRO A 225 -4.55 23.88 -10.35
C PRO A 225 -5.27 24.28 -9.07
N GLN A 226 -4.54 24.54 -7.98
CA GLN A 226 -5.09 24.94 -6.67
C GLN A 226 -6.01 23.92 -5.99
N TYR A 227 -6.05 22.67 -6.48
CA TYR A 227 -6.67 21.56 -5.76
C TYR A 227 -5.62 20.71 -5.08
N PHE A 228 -5.98 20.19 -3.91
CA PHE A 228 -5.14 19.35 -3.08
C PHE A 228 -5.91 18.11 -2.63
N PHE A 229 -5.22 16.97 -2.60
CA PHE A 229 -5.66 15.81 -1.86
C PHE A 229 -4.98 15.79 -0.51
N CYS A 230 -5.74 15.55 0.55
CA CYS A 230 -5.24 15.53 1.91
C CYS A 230 -5.95 14.44 2.72
N GLY A 231 -5.30 14.04 3.80
CA GLY A 231 -5.76 12.96 4.65
C GLY A 231 -4.90 12.85 5.90
N ARG A 232 -5.37 12.01 6.81
CA ARG A 232 -4.65 11.56 8.00
C ARG A 232 -5.20 10.19 8.37
N SER A 233 -4.34 9.26 8.74
CA SER A 233 -4.79 7.98 9.31
C SER A 233 -5.39 8.25 10.70
N PRO A 234 -6.59 7.74 11.02
CA PRO A 234 -7.10 7.74 12.39
C PRO A 234 -6.14 7.04 13.34
N LEU A 235 -6.13 7.45 14.61
CA LEU A 235 -5.42 6.71 15.66
C LEU A 235 -6.11 5.35 15.89
N GLU A 236 -5.41 4.40 16.51
CA GLU A 236 -5.91 3.03 16.73
C GLU A 236 -7.24 3.04 17.54
N GLU A 237 -7.37 3.95 18.50
CA GLU A 237 -8.57 4.15 19.31
C GLU A 237 -9.70 4.93 18.60
N GLU A 238 -9.41 5.53 17.44
CA GLU A 238 -10.33 6.34 16.63
C GLU A 238 -10.76 5.63 15.34
N GLU A 239 -10.40 4.36 15.18
CA GLU A 239 -10.65 3.62 13.94
C GLU A 239 -12.15 3.55 13.61
N PRO A 240 -12.56 4.06 12.43
CA PRO A 240 -13.96 4.07 12.05
C PRO A 240 -14.43 2.68 11.65
N ASP A 241 -15.74 2.43 11.77
CA ASP A 241 -16.37 1.19 11.30
C ASP A 241 -16.04 0.94 9.81
N PRO A 242 -15.36 -0.16 9.47
CA PRO A 242 -15.00 -0.46 8.09
C PRO A 242 -16.16 -0.99 7.25
N THR A 243 -17.36 -1.24 7.83
CA THR A 243 -18.52 -1.73 7.08
C THR A 243 -19.32 -0.62 6.39
N ASP A 244 -19.11 0.63 6.78
CA ASP A 244 -19.73 1.80 6.18
C ASP A 244 -18.65 2.68 5.53
N LEU A 245 -18.75 2.94 4.22
CA LEU A 245 -17.81 3.83 3.50
C LEU A 245 -18.29 5.29 3.41
N SER A 246 -19.25 5.70 4.24
CA SER A 246 -19.60 7.12 4.42
C SER A 246 -18.37 7.93 4.83
N VAL A 247 -18.26 9.17 4.34
CA VAL A 247 -17.14 10.05 4.72
C VAL A 247 -17.51 10.81 5.98
N ASP A 248 -16.64 10.80 6.98
CA ASP A 248 -16.74 11.70 8.12
C ASP A 248 -16.07 13.04 7.78
N TYR A 249 -16.86 14.09 7.55
CA TYR A 249 -16.32 15.43 7.28
C TYR A 249 -15.83 16.14 8.53
N SER A 250 -16.32 15.76 9.72
CA SER A 250 -15.86 16.37 10.97
C SER A 250 -14.40 16.03 11.27
N PHE A 251 -13.94 14.84 10.86
CA PHE A 251 -12.54 14.44 10.94
C PHE A 251 -11.62 15.40 10.17
N PHE A 252 -12.05 15.88 8.99
CA PHE A 252 -11.31 16.90 8.25
C PHE A 252 -11.21 18.22 9.03
N ASP A 253 -12.34 18.72 9.53
CA ASP A 253 -12.42 20.01 10.21
C ASP A 253 -11.62 20.04 11.52
N THR A 254 -11.49 18.89 12.18
CA THR A 254 -10.87 18.78 13.52
C THR A 254 -9.43 18.29 13.48
N HIS A 255 -9.07 17.37 12.57
CA HIS A 255 -7.77 16.69 12.58
C HIS A 255 -6.87 17.03 11.40
N ILE A 256 -7.40 17.59 10.30
CA ILE A 256 -6.62 17.83 9.07
C ILE A 256 -6.48 19.32 8.80
N TRP A 257 -7.60 20.04 8.69
CA TRP A 257 -7.58 21.44 8.28
C TRP A 257 -6.80 22.35 9.24
N PRO A 258 -6.93 22.25 10.57
CA PRO A 258 -6.14 23.07 11.49
C PRO A 258 -4.63 22.86 11.31
N GLN A 259 -4.19 21.60 11.14
CA GLN A 259 -2.78 21.27 10.93
C GLN A 259 -2.26 21.75 9.58
N MET A 260 -3.09 21.71 8.53
CA MET A 260 -2.75 22.32 7.24
C MET A 260 -2.52 23.82 7.37
N VAL A 261 -3.40 24.54 8.07
CA VAL A 261 -3.29 26.00 8.29
C VAL A 261 -2.07 26.36 9.15
N GLU A 262 -1.78 25.55 10.16
CA GLU A 262 -0.59 25.70 11.00
C GLU A 262 0.72 25.58 10.20
N ARG A 263 0.75 24.69 9.19
CA ARG A 263 1.91 24.53 8.30
C ARG A 263 1.93 25.53 7.15
N CYS A 264 0.79 26.00 6.71
CA CYS A 264 0.65 26.92 5.59
C CYS A 264 -0.63 27.75 5.77
N PRO A 265 -0.50 28.99 6.29
CA PRO A 265 -1.65 29.87 6.55
C PRO A 265 -2.51 30.15 5.31
N GLU A 266 -1.95 30.04 4.10
CA GLU A 266 -2.69 30.18 2.85
C GLU A 266 -3.79 29.12 2.65
N PHE A 267 -3.79 28.03 3.43
CA PHE A 267 -4.90 27.09 3.48
C PHE A 267 -6.12 27.59 4.28
N GLY A 268 -6.05 28.78 4.91
CA GLY A 268 -7.09 29.30 5.78
C GLY A 268 -8.47 29.51 5.12
N ASN A 269 -8.53 29.63 3.79
CA ASN A 269 -9.79 29.80 3.05
C ASN A 269 -10.18 28.60 2.18
N LEU A 270 -9.50 27.46 2.32
CA LEU A 270 -9.79 26.28 1.51
C LEU A 270 -11.24 25.83 1.66
N LYS A 271 -11.73 25.09 0.66
CA LYS A 271 -13.05 24.45 0.67
C LYS A 271 -12.94 23.01 0.18
N VAL A 272 -13.41 22.06 0.98
CA VAL A 272 -13.60 20.67 0.53
C VAL A 272 -14.64 20.66 -0.60
N LYS A 273 -14.27 20.09 -1.74
CA LYS A 273 -15.13 19.98 -2.94
C LYS A 273 -15.67 18.58 -3.15
N SER A 274 -14.91 17.58 -2.74
CA SER A 274 -15.33 16.18 -2.73
C SER A 274 -14.50 15.40 -1.72
N ALA A 275 -14.98 14.25 -1.31
CA ALA A 275 -14.23 13.32 -0.49
C ALA A 275 -14.71 11.89 -0.75
N TRP A 276 -13.89 10.91 -0.41
CA TRP A 276 -14.27 9.50 -0.45
C TRP A 276 -13.59 8.73 0.68
N ALA A 277 -14.18 7.59 1.02
CA ALA A 277 -13.54 6.61 1.88
C ALA A 277 -13.13 5.38 1.08
N GLY A 278 -12.07 4.70 1.53
CA GLY A 278 -11.60 3.45 0.96
C GLY A 278 -10.88 2.60 2.00
N TYR A 279 -10.40 1.43 1.58
CA TYR A 279 -9.75 0.50 2.49
C TYR A 279 -8.23 0.48 2.32
N TYR A 280 -7.53 0.43 3.44
CA TYR A 280 -6.23 -0.20 3.53
C TYR A 280 -6.41 -1.68 3.86
N ASP A 281 -5.52 -2.52 3.32
CA ASP A 281 -5.33 -3.91 3.72
C ASP A 281 -4.38 -3.97 4.92
N TYR A 282 -4.91 -3.65 6.09
CA TYR A 282 -4.13 -3.42 7.30
C TYR A 282 -3.67 -4.74 7.92
N ASN A 283 -2.35 -4.96 7.94
CA ASN A 283 -1.77 -6.07 8.69
C ASN A 283 -1.69 -5.69 10.17
N THR A 284 -2.51 -6.34 11.00
CA THR A 284 -2.63 -6.03 12.43
C THR A 284 -1.40 -6.43 13.25
N LEU A 285 -0.47 -7.23 12.70
CA LEU A 285 0.77 -7.55 13.39
C LEU A 285 1.76 -6.37 13.38
N ASP A 286 1.94 -5.73 12.23
CA ASP A 286 3.02 -4.77 12.02
C ASP A 286 2.89 -3.86 10.78
N GLN A 287 1.72 -3.84 10.15
CA GLN A 287 1.43 -3.00 8.98
C GLN A 287 2.35 -3.29 7.77
N ASN A 288 2.95 -4.49 7.71
CA ASN A 288 3.89 -4.85 6.67
C ASN A 288 3.39 -6.02 5.81
N LEU A 289 3.93 -6.09 4.59
CA LEU A 289 3.67 -7.15 3.62
C LEU A 289 3.79 -8.57 4.24
N ILE A 290 2.90 -9.45 3.83
CA ILE A 290 3.02 -10.91 3.94
C ILE A 290 3.23 -11.43 2.53
N LEU A 291 4.37 -12.08 2.29
CA LEU A 291 4.73 -12.60 0.98
C LEU A 291 5.31 -14.02 1.06
N GLY A 292 4.84 -14.92 0.20
CA GLY A 292 5.42 -16.25 -0.01
C GLY A 292 4.43 -17.38 0.24
N PHE A 293 4.90 -18.61 0.09
CA PHE A 293 4.07 -19.80 0.30
C PHE A 293 3.77 -20.04 1.78
N HIS A 294 2.54 -20.48 2.05
CA HIS A 294 2.15 -20.94 3.37
C HIS A 294 2.80 -22.31 3.69
N PRO A 295 3.31 -22.55 4.91
CA PRO A 295 4.06 -23.77 5.22
C PRO A 295 3.24 -25.07 5.17
N VAL A 296 1.93 -25.03 5.47
CA VAL A 296 1.02 -26.20 5.32
C VAL A 296 0.46 -26.32 3.90
N TYR A 297 -0.13 -25.25 3.35
CA TYR A 297 -0.62 -25.21 1.98
C TYR A 297 0.51 -24.83 1.01
N THR A 298 1.24 -25.83 0.54
CA THR A 298 2.46 -25.66 -0.26
C THR A 298 2.23 -24.97 -1.61
N ASN A 299 0.97 -24.89 -2.05
CA ASN A 299 0.56 -24.22 -3.28
C ASN A 299 -0.25 -22.93 -3.05
N MET A 300 -0.27 -22.41 -1.83
CA MET A 300 -0.91 -21.14 -1.48
C MET A 300 0.16 -20.07 -1.26
N CYS A 301 0.37 -19.21 -2.25
CA CYS A 301 1.22 -18.03 -2.12
C CYS A 301 0.38 -16.86 -1.57
N ILE A 302 0.85 -16.19 -0.54
CA ILE A 302 0.20 -15.02 0.07
C ILE A 302 0.95 -13.78 -0.42
N ALA A 303 0.22 -12.70 -0.74
CA ALA A 303 0.77 -11.40 -1.15
C ALA A 303 -0.22 -10.29 -0.76
N THR A 304 -0.17 -9.86 0.51
CA THR A 304 -1.16 -8.94 1.10
C THR A 304 -0.59 -8.22 2.33
N GLY A 305 -1.34 -7.29 2.93
CA GLY A 305 -0.93 -6.60 4.16
C GLY A 305 -0.05 -5.39 3.89
N LEU A 306 -0.17 -4.80 2.70
CA LEU A 306 0.62 -3.64 2.26
C LEU A 306 0.26 -2.35 3.02
N SER A 307 -0.85 -2.36 3.76
CA SER A 307 -1.24 -1.37 4.78
C SER A 307 -1.11 0.08 4.33
N GLY A 308 -1.48 0.35 3.07
CA GLY A 308 -1.47 1.70 2.49
C GLY A 308 -0.37 1.96 1.45
N HIS A 309 0.64 1.11 1.38
CA HIS A 309 1.77 1.26 0.46
C HIS A 309 1.66 0.40 -0.80
N GLY A 310 0.50 -0.22 -1.03
CA GLY A 310 0.33 -1.21 -2.09
C GLY A 310 0.50 -0.65 -3.50
N ILE A 311 0.07 0.58 -3.75
CA ILE A 311 0.21 1.21 -5.08
C ILE A 311 1.70 1.28 -5.49
N GLN A 312 2.55 1.80 -4.61
CA GLN A 312 3.98 1.98 -4.87
C GLN A 312 4.78 0.67 -4.85
N GLN A 313 4.36 -0.30 -4.03
CA GLN A 313 5.06 -1.59 -3.89
C GLN A 313 4.61 -2.64 -4.91
N SER A 314 3.41 -2.50 -5.49
CA SER A 314 2.79 -3.51 -6.37
C SER A 314 3.68 -4.02 -7.51
N PRO A 315 4.51 -3.21 -8.22
CA PRO A 315 5.35 -3.76 -9.28
C PRO A 315 6.40 -4.72 -8.74
N ALA A 316 7.04 -4.39 -7.62
CA ALA A 316 8.07 -5.23 -7.00
C ALA A 316 7.45 -6.50 -6.39
N VAL A 317 6.30 -6.36 -5.73
CA VAL A 317 5.55 -7.49 -5.16
C VAL A 317 5.08 -8.43 -6.28
N GLY A 318 4.54 -7.91 -7.38
CA GLY A 318 4.11 -8.73 -8.51
C GLY A 318 5.26 -9.54 -9.13
N ARG A 319 6.46 -8.93 -9.24
CA ARG A 319 7.67 -9.66 -9.66
C ARG A 319 8.04 -10.77 -8.67
N ALA A 320 8.02 -10.48 -7.37
CA ALA A 320 8.35 -11.47 -6.36
C ALA A 320 7.34 -12.62 -6.29
N VAL A 321 6.04 -12.34 -6.47
CA VAL A 321 5.00 -13.37 -6.59
C VAL A 321 5.24 -14.24 -7.81
N MET A 322 5.59 -13.65 -8.96
CA MET A 322 5.93 -14.41 -10.18
C MET A 322 7.11 -15.35 -9.92
N GLU A 323 8.18 -14.87 -9.28
CA GLU A 323 9.34 -15.69 -8.91
C GLU A 323 8.97 -16.81 -7.92
N CYS A 324 8.12 -16.53 -6.93
CA CYS A 324 7.57 -17.59 -6.07
C CYS A 324 6.83 -18.66 -6.88
N VAL A 325 5.94 -18.26 -7.78
CA VAL A 325 5.13 -19.21 -8.56
C VAL A 325 5.98 -20.04 -9.54
N VAL A 326 6.97 -19.43 -10.19
CA VAL A 326 7.79 -20.08 -11.22
C VAL A 326 8.99 -20.84 -10.63
N ASP A 327 9.69 -20.22 -9.68
CA ASP A 327 10.97 -20.70 -9.17
C ASP A 327 10.88 -21.22 -7.72
N GLY A 328 9.71 -21.17 -7.10
CA GLY A 328 9.46 -21.60 -5.72
C GLY A 328 9.88 -20.60 -4.65
N ARG A 329 10.58 -19.51 -5.02
CA ARG A 329 11.02 -18.44 -4.10
C ARG A 329 11.28 -17.13 -4.84
N SER A 330 11.09 -16.01 -4.15
CA SER A 330 11.59 -14.71 -4.62
C SER A 330 13.12 -14.67 -4.55
N HIS A 331 13.78 -14.18 -5.59
CA HIS A 331 15.25 -14.13 -5.64
C HIS A 331 15.82 -12.83 -6.18
N SER A 332 15.05 -12.02 -6.91
CA SER A 332 15.52 -10.70 -7.36
C SER A 332 15.65 -9.70 -6.21
N ILE A 333 14.80 -9.85 -5.19
CA ILE A 333 14.88 -9.13 -3.93
C ILE A 333 14.65 -10.17 -2.83
N ASN A 334 15.52 -10.21 -1.82
CA ASN A 334 15.29 -11.06 -0.66
C ASN A 334 14.12 -10.47 0.15
N LEU A 335 12.98 -11.15 0.11
CA LEU A 335 11.76 -10.79 0.83
C LEU A 335 11.40 -11.85 1.88
N ASP A 336 12.32 -12.74 2.23
CA ASP A 336 12.09 -13.85 3.17
C ASP A 336 11.63 -13.34 4.55
N ARG A 337 12.06 -12.14 4.94
CA ARG A 337 11.62 -11.49 6.18
C ARG A 337 10.12 -11.23 6.22
N PHE A 338 9.43 -11.18 5.08
CA PHE A 338 7.99 -10.97 4.95
C PHE A 338 7.20 -12.30 4.90
N SER A 339 7.85 -13.45 5.10
CA SER A 339 7.20 -14.76 5.03
C SER A 339 6.11 -14.94 6.08
N PHE A 340 5.23 -15.92 5.87
CA PHE A 340 4.20 -16.27 6.85
C PHE A 340 4.78 -16.81 8.16
N ASP A 341 6.03 -17.29 8.18
CA ASP A 341 6.68 -17.80 9.39
C ASP A 341 6.80 -16.74 10.48
N ARG A 342 6.98 -15.46 10.10
CA ARG A 342 7.01 -14.36 11.07
C ARG A 342 5.66 -14.19 11.76
N ILE A 343 4.55 -14.50 11.08
CA ILE A 343 3.20 -14.44 11.64
C ILE A 343 3.02 -15.57 12.65
N LEU A 344 3.42 -16.78 12.27
CA LEU A 344 3.39 -17.95 13.16
C LEU A 344 4.19 -17.72 14.44
N ASN A 345 5.35 -17.10 14.31
CA ASN A 345 6.25 -16.82 15.42
C ASN A 345 5.95 -15.49 16.15
N ARG A 346 4.93 -14.73 15.72
CA ARG A 346 4.60 -13.40 16.26
C ARG A 346 5.81 -12.45 16.29
N GLN A 347 6.56 -12.43 15.19
CA GLN A 347 7.74 -11.60 14.99
C GLN A 347 7.40 -10.40 14.09
N PRO A 348 7.01 -9.25 14.67
CA PRO A 348 6.69 -8.06 13.90
C PRO A 348 7.95 -7.42 13.29
N LEU A 349 7.83 -6.96 12.06
CA LEU A 349 8.77 -6.09 11.37
C LEU A 349 8.29 -4.64 11.47
N LYS A 350 8.41 -4.04 12.65
CA LYS A 350 8.02 -2.63 12.81
C LYS A 350 8.91 -1.72 11.98
N GLU A 351 8.30 -0.95 11.10
CA GLU A 351 8.95 0.20 10.48
C GLU A 351 9.13 1.29 11.53
N LYS A 352 10.33 1.88 11.56
CA LYS A 352 10.64 2.99 12.46
C LYS A 352 10.25 4.28 11.75
N MET A 353 9.06 4.78 12.08
CA MET A 353 8.24 5.77 11.35
C MET A 353 7.44 5.20 10.16
N VAL A 354 6.33 4.54 10.48
CA VAL A 354 5.09 4.65 9.70
C VAL A 354 4.23 5.65 10.45
N MET A 355 3.79 6.71 9.79
CA MET A 355 2.95 7.76 10.38
C MET A 355 1.47 7.47 10.16
#